data_AF-A0A9X5P117-F1
#
_entry.id   AF-A0A9X5P117-F1
#
_cell.length_a   1.000
_cell.length_b   1.000
_cell.length_c   1.000
_cell.angle_alpha   90.00
_cell.angle_beta   90.00
_cell.angle_gamma   90.00
#
_symmetry.space_group_name_H-M   'P 1'
#
loop_
_entity.id
_entity.type
_entity.pdbx_description
1 polymer ?
#
loop_
_entity_poly.entity_id
_entity_poly.type
_entity_poly.pdbx_seq_one_letter_code
_entity_poly.pdbx_strand_id
1 'polypeptide(L)'
;MNKTLPILFAGILLLNACASTAPKPKSGDTFMLPDIPTAAAESSAIPYPDLNTMTQIERLGMQVERLEREMENTNQRLQQLEKQNKTPRHAHRKVPAQRLDDQKLKSTYLANGGTAPSEADSADQNETRLYNQALKYYQRNNYAAAAAVLKGADGGNGSESARRNMYLLLQSQQRMGNCESVIEIGGRFANRFRNSPQAPDALFSIGQCQYKLQQKDIARNTWRKLIQSYPGSAAAKRAAVSIKQR
;
A
#
# COMPACT_ATOMS: atom_id res chain seq x y z
N MET A 1 -37.04 36.73 2.37
CA MET A 1 -36.54 37.25 1.07
C MET A 1 -35.48 36.30 0.55
N ASN A 2 -35.88 35.52 -0.46
CA ASN A 2 -35.06 34.54 -1.18
C ASN A 2 -34.12 35.22 -2.18
N LYS A 3 -32.99 34.57 -2.48
CA LYS A 3 -32.30 34.52 -3.79
C LYS A 3 -31.20 33.43 -3.71
N THR A 4 -31.52 32.16 -4.01
CA THR A 4 -31.35 31.44 -5.29
C THR A 4 -29.91 31.20 -5.76
N LEU A 5 -29.50 29.92 -5.70
CA LEU A 5 -28.44 29.25 -6.49
C LEU A 5 -28.93 29.03 -7.95
N PRO A 6 -28.07 28.83 -8.98
CA PRO A 6 -27.54 27.49 -9.33
C PRO A 6 -26.12 27.46 -9.99
N ILE A 7 -25.28 26.43 -9.75
CA ILE A 7 -24.88 25.27 -10.61
C ILE A 7 -24.26 25.61 -12.00
N LEU A 8 -22.98 25.26 -12.27
CA LEU A 8 -22.56 24.31 -13.35
C LEU A 8 -21.02 24.15 -13.54
N PHE A 9 -20.68 22.90 -13.84
CA PHE A 9 -19.39 22.26 -14.15
C PHE A 9 -18.63 22.79 -15.38
N ALA A 10 -17.29 22.74 -15.32
CA ALA A 10 -16.33 22.32 -16.37
C ALA A 10 -14.92 22.75 -15.90
N GLY A 11 -13.89 21.90 -15.76
CA GLY A 11 -13.32 20.98 -16.74
C GLY A 11 -11.82 21.32 -16.87
N ILE A 12 -10.98 20.84 -15.94
CA ILE A 12 -9.52 20.99 -16.02
C ILE A 12 -8.96 19.71 -16.63
N LEU A 13 -8.48 19.81 -17.87
CA LEU A 13 -7.73 18.75 -18.55
C LEU A 13 -6.57 19.41 -19.30
N LEU A 14 -5.45 19.59 -18.61
CA LEU A 14 -4.19 20.00 -19.23
C LEU A 14 -3.29 18.77 -19.35
N LEU A 15 -3.16 18.31 -20.60
CA LEU A 15 -2.24 17.28 -21.03
C LEU A 15 -0.79 17.80 -20.89
N ASN A 16 0.04 17.11 -20.11
CA ASN A 16 1.49 17.23 -20.20
C ASN A 16 1.98 16.36 -21.35
N ALA A 17 2.37 16.99 -22.45
CA ALA A 17 3.01 16.37 -23.59
C ALA A 17 4.50 16.12 -23.30
N CYS A 18 4.94 14.86 -23.42
CA CYS A 18 6.35 14.50 -23.42
C CYS A 18 7.01 14.98 -24.72
N ALA A 19 7.88 15.98 -24.62
CA ALA A 19 8.79 16.36 -25.70
C ALA A 19 9.98 15.38 -25.71
N SER A 20 10.07 14.56 -26.76
CA SER A 20 11.24 13.73 -27.04
C SER A 20 12.02 14.38 -28.19
N THR A 21 13.15 15.01 -27.87
CA THR A 21 14.05 15.63 -28.85
C THR A 21 15.04 14.59 -29.36
N ALA A 22 14.90 14.18 -30.62
CA ALA A 22 15.89 13.36 -31.31
C ALA A 22 17.09 14.24 -31.77
N PRO A 23 18.35 13.77 -31.63
CA PRO A 23 19.51 14.51 -32.11
C PRO A 23 19.70 14.33 -33.63
N LYS A 24 20.00 15.43 -34.32
CA LYS A 24 20.32 15.49 -35.76
C LYS A 24 21.67 14.79 -36.07
N PRO A 25 21.77 13.97 -37.13
CA PRO A 25 23.06 13.47 -37.61
C PRO A 25 23.80 14.56 -38.41
N LYS A 26 25.08 14.74 -38.10
CA LYS A 26 26.00 15.65 -38.80
C LYS A 26 26.49 15.00 -40.10
N SER A 27 26.35 15.74 -41.19
CA SER A 27 26.99 15.50 -42.48
C SER A 27 28.50 15.62 -42.35
N GLY A 28 29.22 14.54 -42.65
CA GLY A 28 30.68 14.50 -42.69
C GLY A 28 31.14 13.79 -43.96
N ASP A 29 31.66 14.61 -44.87
CA ASP A 29 32.75 14.38 -45.82
C ASP A 29 32.78 13.09 -46.65
N THR A 30 32.43 13.30 -47.91
CA THR A 30 32.60 12.45 -49.08
C THR A 30 34.07 12.03 -49.25
N PHE A 31 34.40 10.80 -48.87
CA PHE A 31 35.67 10.16 -49.22
C PHE A 31 35.44 9.26 -50.43
N MET A 32 35.92 9.69 -51.60
CA MET A 32 35.92 8.91 -52.85
C MET A 32 37.17 8.01 -52.88
N LEU A 33 36.97 6.70 -52.90
CA LEU A 33 38.02 5.70 -53.13
C LEU A 33 38.17 5.44 -54.64
N PRO A 34 39.41 5.29 -55.16
CA PRO A 34 39.66 4.99 -56.57
C PRO A 34 39.24 3.56 -56.98
N ASP A 35 38.92 3.41 -58.26
CA ASP A 35 38.41 2.21 -58.92
C ASP A 35 39.27 0.97 -58.67
N ILE A 36 38.72 0.03 -57.91
CA ILE A 36 39.22 -1.35 -57.84
C ILE A 36 38.50 -2.15 -58.93
N PRO A 37 39.22 -2.87 -59.81
CA PRO A 37 38.59 -3.62 -60.89
C PRO A 37 37.57 -4.63 -60.33
N THR A 38 36.35 -4.54 -60.87
CA THR A 38 35.18 -5.38 -60.59
C THR A 38 35.48 -6.86 -60.87
N ALA A 39 35.97 -7.57 -59.86
CA ALA A 39 35.78 -9.00 -59.74
C ALA A 39 34.37 -9.23 -59.18
N ALA A 40 33.56 -9.96 -59.94
CA ALA A 40 32.20 -10.32 -59.61
C ALA A 40 32.08 -10.85 -58.16
N ALA A 41 31.53 -10.03 -57.28
CA ALA A 41 30.95 -10.47 -56.03
C ALA A 41 29.44 -10.23 -56.17
N GLU A 42 28.76 -11.28 -56.62
CA GLU A 42 27.32 -11.42 -56.53
C GLU A 42 26.93 -11.19 -55.07
N SER A 43 26.47 -9.97 -54.76
CA SER A 43 25.73 -9.72 -53.54
C SER A 43 24.35 -10.36 -53.74
N SER A 44 24.32 -11.68 -53.58
CA SER A 44 23.11 -12.40 -53.25
C SER A 44 22.63 -11.80 -51.92
N ALA A 45 21.75 -10.81 -52.04
CA ALA A 45 20.93 -10.36 -50.94
C ALA A 45 20.24 -11.62 -50.43
N ILE A 46 20.75 -12.17 -49.31
CA ILE A 46 20.19 -13.35 -48.66
C ILE A 46 18.70 -13.03 -48.51
N PRO A 47 17.80 -13.74 -49.21
CA PRO A 47 16.38 -13.52 -49.05
C PRO A 47 16.07 -13.92 -47.61
N TYR A 48 15.90 -12.94 -46.73
CA TYR A 48 15.29 -13.19 -45.44
C TYR A 48 13.93 -13.82 -45.75
N PRO A 49 13.60 -14.99 -45.17
CA PRO A 49 12.29 -15.57 -45.39
C PRO A 49 11.26 -14.58 -44.84
N ASP A 50 10.54 -13.92 -45.74
CA ASP A 50 9.35 -13.17 -45.34
C ASP A 50 8.42 -14.20 -44.69
N LEU A 51 7.99 -13.91 -43.47
CA LEU A 51 7.25 -14.86 -42.66
C LEU A 51 5.93 -15.10 -43.40
N ASN A 52 5.86 -16.22 -44.14
CA ASN A 52 4.76 -16.53 -45.04
C ASN A 52 3.43 -16.22 -44.34
N THR A 53 2.58 -15.39 -44.95
CA THR A 53 1.30 -14.96 -44.38
C THR A 53 0.47 -16.14 -43.86
N MET A 54 0.66 -17.33 -44.43
CA MET A 54 0.12 -18.60 -43.93
C MET A 54 0.57 -18.95 -42.51
N THR A 55 1.85 -18.78 -42.16
CA THR A 55 2.35 -18.97 -40.78
C THR A 55 1.79 -17.93 -39.81
N GLN A 56 1.46 -16.74 -40.31
CA GLN A 56 0.84 -15.69 -39.52
C GLN A 56 -0.65 -15.98 -39.27
N ILE A 57 -1.36 -16.48 -40.29
CA ILE A 57 -2.73 -16.98 -40.17
C ILE A 57 -2.80 -18.15 -39.21
N GLU A 58 -1.86 -19.10 -39.27
CA GLU A 58 -1.80 -20.25 -38.36
C GLU A 58 -1.54 -19.82 -36.91
N ARG A 59 -0.64 -18.85 -36.68
CA ARG A 59 -0.42 -18.25 -35.36
C ARG A 59 -1.65 -17.52 -34.83
N LEU A 60 -2.35 -16.77 -35.68
CA LEU A 60 -3.58 -16.07 -35.31
C LEU A 60 -4.70 -17.07 -35.00
N GLY A 61 -4.84 -18.15 -35.77
CA GLY A 61 -5.77 -19.23 -35.49
C GLY A 61 -5.53 -19.87 -34.12
N MET A 62 -4.27 -20.18 -33.79
CA MET A 62 -3.91 -20.69 -32.46
C MET A 62 -4.19 -19.70 -31.33
N GLN A 63 -4.07 -18.39 -31.58
CA GLN A 63 -4.38 -17.36 -30.58
C GLN A 63 -5.89 -17.23 -30.35
N VAL A 64 -6.69 -17.25 -31.41
CA VAL A 64 -8.16 -17.21 -31.33
C VAL A 64 -8.66 -18.43 -30.58
N GLU A 65 -8.19 -19.63 -30.92
CA GLU A 65 -8.59 -20.87 -30.25
C GLU A 65 -8.22 -20.87 -28.75
N ARG A 66 -7.08 -20.28 -28.39
CA ARG A 66 -6.70 -20.11 -26.99
C ARG A 66 -7.62 -19.12 -26.27
N LEU A 67 -7.93 -17.99 -26.91
CA LEU A 67 -8.83 -16.98 -26.35
C LEU A 67 -10.24 -17.54 -26.15
N GLU A 68 -10.73 -18.31 -27.12
CA GLU A 68 -12.02 -18.98 -27.05
C GLU A 68 -12.06 -20.00 -25.90
N ARG A 69 -10.99 -20.79 -25.72
CA ARG A 69 -10.85 -21.68 -24.56
C ARG A 69 -10.83 -20.93 -23.23
N GLU A 70 -10.19 -19.78 -23.16
CA GLU A 70 -10.19 -18.95 -21.94
C GLU A 70 -11.56 -18.33 -21.66
N MET A 71 -12.25 -17.84 -22.69
CA MET A 71 -13.62 -17.34 -22.59
C MET A 71 -14.58 -18.44 -22.12
N GLU A 72 -14.43 -19.65 -22.63
CA GLU A 72 -15.27 -20.77 -22.21
C GLU A 72 -14.99 -21.17 -20.77
N ASN A 73 -13.72 -21.27 -20.37
CA ASN A 73 -13.34 -21.56 -18.99
C ASN A 73 -13.85 -20.49 -18.00
N THR A 74 -13.71 -19.20 -18.36
CA THR A 74 -14.22 -18.09 -17.54
C THR A 74 -15.74 -18.11 -17.44
N ASN A 75 -16.45 -18.37 -18.54
CA ASN A 75 -17.91 -18.53 -18.51
C ASN A 75 -18.35 -19.76 -17.70
N GLN A 76 -17.65 -20.89 -17.81
CA GLN A 76 -17.92 -22.07 -16.99
C GLN A 76 -17.72 -21.78 -15.50
N ARG A 77 -16.66 -21.03 -15.14
CA ARG A 77 -16.44 -20.53 -13.78
C ARG A 77 -17.54 -19.59 -13.32
N LEU A 78 -17.97 -18.64 -14.16
CA LEU A 78 -19.09 -17.75 -13.84
C LEU A 78 -20.37 -18.54 -13.61
N GLN A 79 -20.69 -19.50 -14.49
CA GLN A 79 -21.86 -20.37 -14.30
C GLN A 79 -21.75 -21.23 -13.06
N GLN A 80 -20.55 -21.74 -12.72
CA GLN A 80 -20.32 -22.45 -11.47
C GLN A 80 -20.53 -21.54 -10.26
N LEU A 81 -20.01 -20.31 -10.29
CA LEU A 81 -20.20 -19.32 -9.22
C LEU A 81 -21.66 -18.90 -9.09
N GLU A 82 -22.37 -18.67 -10.20
CA GLU A 82 -23.79 -18.39 -10.22
C GLU A 82 -24.60 -19.57 -9.68
N LYS A 83 -24.27 -20.81 -10.08
CA LYS A 83 -24.88 -22.02 -9.52
C LYS A 83 -24.53 -22.20 -8.05
N GLN A 84 -23.34 -21.83 -7.60
CA GLN A 84 -22.91 -21.90 -6.20
C GLN A 84 -23.59 -20.82 -5.35
N ASN A 85 -23.91 -19.67 -5.94
CA ASN A 85 -24.77 -18.64 -5.33
C ASN A 85 -26.26 -18.98 -5.40
N LYS A 86 -26.70 -19.72 -6.44
CA LYS A 86 -28.10 -20.18 -6.63
C LYS A 86 -28.43 -21.47 -5.91
N THR A 87 -27.45 -22.33 -5.62
CA THR A 87 -27.64 -23.34 -4.58
C THR A 87 -27.87 -22.52 -3.33
N PRO A 88 -29.07 -22.58 -2.75
CA PRO A 88 -29.30 -21.94 -1.48
C PRO A 88 -28.20 -22.50 -0.60
N ARG A 89 -27.31 -21.63 -0.08
CA ARG A 89 -26.53 -21.93 1.12
C ARG A 89 -27.47 -22.76 1.96
N HIS A 90 -27.15 -24.05 2.11
CA HIS A 90 -28.06 -25.06 2.63
C HIS A 90 -28.97 -24.38 3.57
N ALA A 91 -30.27 -24.35 3.17
CA ALA A 91 -31.34 -23.65 3.84
C ALA A 91 -30.87 -23.41 5.24
N HIS A 92 -30.67 -22.14 5.61
CA HIS A 92 -30.68 -21.78 7.01
C HIS A 92 -31.70 -22.74 7.58
N ARG A 93 -31.24 -23.74 8.37
CA ARG A 93 -32.01 -24.24 9.49
C ARG A 93 -32.60 -22.94 9.93
N LYS A 94 -33.92 -22.78 9.85
CA LYS A 94 -34.59 -21.66 10.48
C LYS A 94 -34.13 -21.83 11.91
N VAL A 95 -32.96 -21.28 12.24
CA VAL A 95 -32.52 -20.86 13.55
C VAL A 95 -33.63 -19.87 13.74
N PRO A 96 -34.71 -20.28 14.42
CA PRO A 96 -35.96 -19.55 14.40
C PRO A 96 -35.56 -18.15 14.81
N ALA A 97 -35.56 -17.19 13.86
CA ALA A 97 -34.64 -16.04 13.85
C ALA A 97 -34.29 -15.70 15.28
N GLN A 98 -33.13 -16.21 15.78
CA GLN A 98 -32.92 -16.55 17.19
C GLN A 98 -33.57 -15.41 17.96
N ARG A 99 -34.80 -15.63 18.48
CA ARG A 99 -35.62 -14.49 18.95
C ARG A 99 -34.65 -13.81 19.86
N LEU A 100 -34.25 -12.58 19.52
CA LEU A 100 -33.28 -11.86 20.31
C LEU A 100 -33.90 -11.90 21.68
N ASP A 101 -33.35 -12.74 22.57
CA ASP A 101 -34.06 -13.06 23.80
C ASP A 101 -34.14 -11.72 24.48
N ASP A 102 -35.33 -11.12 24.51
CA ASP A 102 -35.47 -9.74 24.94
C ASP A 102 -34.92 -9.61 26.36
N GLN A 103 -34.99 -10.69 27.13
CA GLN A 103 -34.38 -10.84 28.43
C GLN A 103 -32.85 -10.89 28.41
N LYS A 104 -32.22 -11.56 27.42
CA LYS A 104 -30.77 -11.59 27.25
C LYS A 104 -30.25 -10.23 26.75
N LEU A 105 -30.93 -9.63 25.78
CA LEU A 105 -30.62 -8.29 25.26
C LEU A 105 -30.78 -7.22 26.36
N LYS A 106 -31.89 -7.30 27.11
CA LYS A 106 -32.17 -6.44 28.27
C LYS A 106 -31.20 -6.71 29.41
N SER A 107 -30.78 -7.96 29.66
CA SER A 107 -29.75 -8.25 30.65
C SER A 107 -28.39 -7.66 30.27
N THR A 108 -28.00 -7.73 28.99
CA THR A 108 -26.78 -7.08 28.49
C THR A 108 -26.89 -5.55 28.50
N TYR A 109 -28.08 -5.01 28.21
CA TYR A 109 -28.33 -3.57 28.23
C TYR A 109 -28.32 -3.02 29.67
N LEU A 110 -28.96 -3.72 30.60
CA LEU A 110 -28.96 -3.37 32.03
C LEU A 110 -27.60 -3.61 32.69
N ALA A 111 -26.87 -4.66 32.32
CA ALA A 111 -25.51 -4.92 32.80
C ALA A 111 -24.50 -3.85 32.32
N ASN A 112 -24.71 -3.29 31.13
CA ASN A 112 -23.94 -2.17 30.59
C ASN A 112 -24.53 -0.79 30.97
N GLY A 113 -25.35 -0.71 32.02
CA GLY A 113 -25.82 0.56 32.58
C GLY A 113 -26.91 1.28 31.77
N GLY A 114 -27.57 0.61 30.82
CA GLY A 114 -28.70 1.17 30.07
C GLY A 114 -28.32 2.21 29.02
N THR A 115 -27.04 2.35 28.68
CA THR A 115 -26.57 3.23 27.61
C THR A 115 -26.39 2.43 26.33
N ALA A 116 -27.01 2.87 25.23
CA ALA A 116 -26.69 2.35 23.90
C ALA A 116 -25.19 2.53 23.63
N PRO A 117 -24.51 1.58 22.94
CA PRO A 117 -23.09 1.73 22.63
C PRO A 117 -22.86 3.09 21.97
N SER A 118 -22.02 3.92 22.57
CA SER A 118 -21.75 5.22 21.98
C SER A 118 -21.01 5.03 20.66
N GLU A 119 -21.08 6.00 19.76
CA GLU A 119 -20.29 5.96 18.52
C GLU A 119 -18.79 5.77 18.82
N ALA A 120 -18.30 6.31 19.94
CA ALA A 120 -16.94 6.11 20.43
C ALA A 120 -16.64 4.65 20.79
N ASP A 121 -17.55 3.94 21.46
CA ASP A 121 -17.37 2.52 21.80
C ASP A 121 -17.32 1.63 20.55
N SER A 122 -18.15 1.95 19.55
CA SER A 122 -18.13 1.24 18.28
C SER A 122 -16.87 1.50 17.46
N ALA A 123 -16.32 2.72 17.52
CA ALA A 123 -15.06 3.08 16.89
C ALA A 123 -13.87 2.35 17.56
N ASP A 124 -13.81 2.31 18.88
CA ASP A 124 -12.78 1.59 19.64
C ASP A 124 -12.80 0.08 19.38
N GLN A 125 -13.99 -0.51 19.25
CA GLN A 125 -14.16 -1.91 18.85
C GLN A 125 -13.65 -2.16 17.42
N ASN A 126 -13.95 -1.25 16.49
CA ASN A 126 -13.47 -1.35 15.11
C ASN A 126 -11.94 -1.24 15.05
N GLU A 127 -11.34 -0.29 15.76
CA GLU A 127 -9.90 -0.13 15.90
C GLU A 127 -9.23 -1.38 16.47
N THR A 128 -9.84 -2.00 17.49
CA THR A 128 -9.35 -3.26 18.08
C THR A 128 -9.41 -4.42 17.10
N ARG A 129 -10.46 -4.51 16.27
CA ARG A 129 -10.58 -5.53 15.22
C ARG A 129 -9.49 -5.36 14.16
N LEU A 130 -9.22 -4.12 13.74
CA LEU A 130 -8.14 -3.80 12.79
C LEU A 130 -6.77 -4.16 13.37
N TYR A 131 -6.52 -3.86 14.65
CA TYR A 131 -5.30 -4.27 15.36
C TYR A 131 -5.06 -5.78 15.24
N ASN A 132 -6.07 -6.57 15.62
CA ASN A 132 -5.98 -8.03 15.63
C ASN A 132 -5.76 -8.60 14.22
N GLN A 133 -6.39 -8.00 13.22
CA GLN A 133 -6.19 -8.38 11.82
C GLN A 133 -4.75 -8.06 11.35
N ALA A 134 -4.26 -6.86 11.63
CA ALA A 134 -2.91 -6.45 11.28
C ALA A 134 -1.85 -7.28 12.00
N LEU A 135 -2.09 -7.65 13.26
CA LEU A 135 -1.20 -8.52 14.03
C LEU A 135 -1.02 -9.89 13.36
N LYS A 136 -2.09 -10.48 12.82
CA LYS A 136 -2.01 -11.74 12.05
C LYS A 136 -1.13 -11.60 10.82
N TYR A 137 -1.21 -10.48 10.10
CA TYR A 137 -0.33 -10.22 8.96
C TYR A 137 1.12 -10.00 9.39
N TYR A 138 1.33 -9.26 10.49
CA TYR A 138 2.65 -9.02 11.07
C TYR A 138 3.35 -10.33 11.47
N GLN A 139 2.63 -11.23 12.14
CA GLN A 139 3.13 -12.56 12.54
C GLN A 139 3.53 -13.42 11.33
N ARG A 140 2.86 -13.24 10.20
CA ARG A 140 3.17 -13.92 8.93
C ARG A 140 4.28 -13.23 8.14
N ASN A 141 4.99 -12.27 8.73
CA ASN A 141 5.99 -11.40 8.09
C ASN A 141 5.45 -10.57 6.91
N ASN A 142 4.13 -10.48 6.75
CA ASN A 142 3.52 -9.65 5.71
C ASN A 142 3.28 -8.23 6.27
N TYR A 143 4.36 -7.46 6.37
CA TYR A 143 4.34 -6.11 6.92
C TYR A 143 3.59 -5.11 6.02
N ALA A 144 3.60 -5.33 4.70
CA ALA A 144 2.88 -4.48 3.74
C ALA A 144 1.37 -4.57 3.93
N ALA A 145 0.83 -5.80 4.08
CA ALA A 145 -0.60 -5.99 4.36
C ALA A 145 -0.97 -5.46 5.76
N ALA A 146 -0.12 -5.66 6.77
CA ALA A 146 -0.36 -5.11 8.11
C ALA A 146 -0.44 -3.57 8.07
N ALA A 147 0.49 -2.92 7.37
CA ALA A 147 0.49 -1.47 7.21
C ALA A 147 -0.72 -0.97 6.42
N ALA A 148 -1.16 -1.69 5.39
CA ALA A 148 -2.35 -1.34 4.62
C ALA A 148 -3.64 -1.41 5.46
N VAL A 149 -3.80 -2.45 6.28
CA VAL A 149 -4.96 -2.59 7.19
C VAL A 149 -5.02 -1.48 8.22
N LEU A 150 -3.85 -1.01 8.70
CA LEU A 150 -3.76 0.04 9.71
C LEU A 150 -3.72 1.45 9.11
N LYS A 151 -3.70 1.58 7.78
CA LYS A 151 -3.67 2.87 7.09
C LYS A 151 -5.02 3.59 7.33
N GLY A 152 -5.02 4.58 8.23
CA GLY A 152 -6.22 5.30 8.68
C GLY A 152 -6.79 4.82 10.02
N ALA A 153 -6.22 3.76 10.61
CA ALA A 153 -6.54 3.31 11.96
C ALA A 153 -5.65 3.98 13.03
N ASP A 154 -4.93 5.05 12.67
CA ASP A 154 -4.12 5.85 13.60
C ASP A 154 -4.97 6.77 14.49
N GLY A 155 -6.31 6.67 14.37
CA GLY A 155 -7.31 7.07 15.35
C GLY A 155 -7.13 8.48 15.86
N GLY A 156 -7.64 9.44 15.08
CA GLY A 156 -7.63 10.87 15.39
C GLY A 156 -8.21 11.23 16.77
N ASN A 157 -8.90 10.29 17.43
CA ASN A 157 -9.44 10.39 18.79
C ASN A 157 -8.39 10.31 19.91
N GLY A 158 -7.16 9.83 19.63
CA GLY A 158 -6.13 9.65 20.66
C GLY A 158 -6.43 8.53 21.67
N SER A 159 -7.31 7.58 21.32
CA SER A 159 -7.65 6.45 22.18
C SER A 159 -6.45 5.51 22.40
N GLU A 160 -6.56 4.64 23.40
CA GLU A 160 -5.57 3.59 23.64
C GLU A 160 -5.51 2.58 22.48
N SER A 161 -6.63 2.32 21.81
CA SER A 161 -6.70 1.47 20.63
C SER A 161 -6.02 2.11 19.42
N ALA A 162 -6.24 3.40 19.19
CA ALA A 162 -5.54 4.20 18.19
C ALA A 162 -4.02 4.18 18.41
N ARG A 163 -3.59 4.33 19.67
CA ARG A 163 -2.18 4.24 20.07
C ARG A 163 -1.56 2.90 19.67
N ARG A 164 -2.21 1.78 20.00
CA ARG A 164 -1.73 0.43 19.66
C ARG A 164 -1.65 0.22 18.15
N ASN A 165 -2.67 0.66 17.40
CA ASN A 165 -2.70 0.59 15.95
C ASN A 165 -1.57 1.38 15.30
N MET A 166 -1.40 2.63 15.71
CA MET A 166 -0.38 3.51 15.18
C MET A 166 1.03 3.00 15.47
N TYR A 167 1.26 2.42 16.66
CA TYR A 167 2.55 1.82 17.00
C TYR A 167 2.84 0.57 16.16
N LEU A 168 1.85 -0.31 15.95
CA LEU A 168 2.03 -1.49 15.09
C LEU A 168 2.26 -1.10 13.62
N LEU A 169 1.61 -0.04 13.15
CA LEU A 169 1.86 0.54 11.84
C LEU A 169 3.31 1.03 11.72
N LEU A 170 3.79 1.80 12.70
CA LEU A 170 5.18 2.27 12.77
C LEU A 170 6.18 1.10 12.70
N GLN A 171 5.96 0.07 13.51
CA GLN A 171 6.80 -1.14 13.52
C GLN A 171 6.77 -1.84 12.17
N SER A 172 5.61 -1.95 11.52
CA SER A 172 5.48 -2.58 10.21
C SER A 172 6.30 -1.83 9.15
N GLN A 173 6.20 -0.50 9.11
CA GLN A 173 6.98 0.33 8.20
C GLN A 173 8.48 0.24 8.47
N GLN A 174 8.88 0.18 9.74
CA GLN A 174 10.27 -0.02 10.13
C GLN A 174 10.83 -1.36 9.63
N ARG A 175 10.03 -2.44 9.69
CA ARG A 175 10.44 -3.76 9.17
C ARG A 175 10.54 -3.78 7.65
N MET A 176 9.76 -2.95 6.96
CA MET A 176 9.85 -2.74 5.51
C MET A 176 11.04 -1.85 5.11
N GLY A 177 11.63 -1.09 6.05
CA GLY A 177 12.70 -0.14 5.76
C GLY A 177 12.24 1.20 5.21
N ASN A 178 10.93 1.48 5.23
CA ASN A 178 10.32 2.72 4.75
C ASN A 178 10.61 3.88 5.72
N CYS A 179 11.82 4.42 5.65
CA CYS A 179 12.34 5.39 6.62
C CYS A 179 11.53 6.69 6.65
N GLU A 180 11.04 7.16 5.50
CA GLU A 180 10.21 8.37 5.41
C GLU A 180 8.90 8.21 6.19
N SER A 181 8.17 7.12 5.96
CA SER A 181 6.93 6.82 6.69
C SER A 181 7.18 6.64 8.19
N VAL A 182 8.31 6.04 8.58
CA VAL A 182 8.69 5.92 10.01
C VAL A 182 8.89 7.28 10.66
N ILE A 183 9.56 8.21 9.97
CA ILE A 183 9.78 9.57 10.48
C ILE A 183 8.44 10.29 10.67
N GLU A 184 7.56 10.22 9.68
CA GLU A 184 6.24 10.87 9.69
C GLU A 184 5.34 10.30 10.80
N ILE A 185 5.12 8.98 10.79
CA ILE A 185 4.24 8.28 11.72
C ILE A 185 4.82 8.35 13.13
N GLY A 186 6.13 8.12 13.28
CA GLY A 186 6.81 8.21 14.57
C GLY A 186 6.72 9.60 15.18
N GLY A 187 6.85 10.66 14.37
CA GLY A 187 6.72 12.04 14.82
C GLY A 187 5.31 12.34 15.33
N ARG A 188 4.28 11.94 14.57
CA ARG A 188 2.89 12.05 15.02
C ARG A 188 2.63 11.25 16.30
N PHE A 189 3.18 10.03 16.40
CA PHE A 189 3.02 9.16 17.56
C PHE A 189 3.65 9.78 18.82
N ALA A 190 4.88 10.27 18.71
CA ALA A 190 5.59 10.89 19.83
C ALA A 190 4.92 12.19 20.31
N ASN A 191 4.27 12.93 19.40
CA ASN A 191 3.52 14.14 19.75
C ASN A 191 2.18 13.82 20.41
N ARG A 192 1.39 12.91 19.82
CA ARG A 192 0.05 12.56 20.32
C ARG A 192 0.11 11.73 21.60
N PHE A 193 1.04 10.78 21.66
CA PHE A 193 1.14 9.80 22.73
C PHE A 193 2.42 9.97 23.56
N ARG A 194 2.80 11.22 23.86
CA ARG A 194 4.03 11.55 24.61
C ARG A 194 4.18 10.85 25.96
N ASN A 195 3.07 10.51 26.63
CA ASN A 195 3.08 9.84 27.93
C ASN A 195 3.15 8.30 27.82
N SER A 196 3.13 7.77 26.59
CA SER A 196 3.17 6.34 26.31
C SER A 196 4.57 5.76 26.55
N PRO A 197 4.69 4.53 27.10
CA PRO A 197 6.01 3.90 27.28
C PRO A 197 6.73 3.64 25.94
N GLN A 198 6.00 3.59 24.82
CA GLN A 198 6.51 3.39 23.46
C GLN A 198 6.99 4.68 22.78
N ALA A 199 6.64 5.86 23.31
CA ALA A 199 7.04 7.15 22.74
C ALA A 199 8.58 7.30 22.62
N PRO A 200 9.39 6.97 23.65
CA PRO A 200 10.84 7.02 23.52
C PRO A 200 11.38 6.04 22.46
N ASP A 201 10.78 4.85 22.31
CA ASP A 201 11.17 3.90 21.27
C ASP A 201 10.85 4.43 19.87
N ALA A 202 9.70 5.06 19.67
CA ALA A 202 9.34 5.68 18.39
C ALA A 202 10.34 6.79 18.00
N LEU A 203 10.72 7.67 18.93
CA LEU A 203 11.74 8.70 18.69
C LEU A 203 13.11 8.10 18.35
N PHE A 204 13.47 6.98 18.98
CA PHE A 204 14.71 6.30 18.66
C PHE A 204 14.69 5.74 17.23
N SER A 205 13.58 5.11 16.81
CA SER A 205 13.38 4.64 15.44
C SER A 205 13.46 5.76 14.41
N ILE A 206 12.88 6.94 14.69
CA ILE A 206 13.02 8.13 13.83
C ILE A 206 14.49 8.49 13.62
N GLY A 207 15.27 8.58 14.71
CA GLY A 207 16.69 8.90 14.62
C GLY A 207 17.50 7.84 13.86
N GLN A 208 17.16 6.55 14.02
CA GLN A 208 17.77 5.48 13.23
C GLN A 208 17.47 5.62 11.74
N CYS A 209 16.23 5.94 11.38
CA CYS A 209 15.82 6.18 9.99
C CYS A 209 16.52 7.41 9.40
N GLN A 210 16.59 8.52 10.14
CA GLN A 210 17.33 9.72 9.72
C GLN A 210 18.81 9.41 9.48
N TYR A 211 19.43 8.62 10.36
CA TYR A 211 20.82 8.20 10.20
C TYR A 211 21.02 7.36 8.93
N LYS A 212 20.12 6.40 8.66
CA LYS A 212 20.13 5.59 7.43
C LYS A 212 19.98 6.43 6.17
N LEU A 213 19.21 7.51 6.23
CA LEU A 213 19.04 8.48 5.15
C LEU A 213 20.19 9.50 5.04
N GLN A 214 21.33 9.25 5.68
CA GLN A 214 22.50 10.15 5.72
C GLN A 214 22.26 11.52 6.38
N GLN A 215 21.11 11.69 7.06
CA GLN A 215 20.78 12.91 7.80
C GLN A 215 21.35 12.85 9.22
N LYS A 216 22.68 12.66 9.33
CA LYS A 216 23.36 12.40 10.61
C LYS A 216 23.14 13.51 11.64
N ASP A 217 23.15 14.77 11.21
CA ASP A 217 22.98 15.92 12.11
C ASP A 217 21.57 15.96 12.72
N ILE A 218 20.57 15.71 11.86
CA ILE A 218 19.15 15.63 12.26
C ILE A 218 18.96 14.44 13.21
N ALA A 219 19.54 13.27 12.89
CA ALA A 219 19.49 12.09 13.75
C ALA A 219 20.05 12.35 15.15
N ARG A 220 21.22 13.01 15.23
CA ARG A 220 21.82 13.37 16.53
C ARG A 220 20.93 14.33 17.32
N ASN A 221 20.30 15.30 16.66
CA ASN A 221 19.36 16.20 17.33
C ASN A 221 18.12 15.46 17.85
N THR A 222 17.55 14.55 17.06
CA THR A 222 16.44 13.68 17.49
C THR A 222 16.82 12.85 18.70
N TRP A 223 18.00 12.22 18.69
CA TRP A 223 18.49 11.43 19.83
C TRP A 223 18.78 12.27 21.07
N ARG A 224 19.31 13.50 20.93
CA ARG A 224 19.47 14.43 22.06
C ARG A 224 18.12 14.79 22.66
N LYS A 225 17.12 15.12 21.83
CA LYS A 225 15.76 15.41 22.27
C LYS A 225 15.13 14.23 23.01
N LEU A 226 15.34 13.00 22.52
CA LEU A 226 14.92 11.78 23.18
C LEU A 226 15.54 11.64 24.57
N ILE A 227 16.85 11.84 24.71
CA ILE A 227 17.55 11.75 25.99
C ILE A 227 17.04 12.82 26.97
N GLN A 228 16.82 14.05 26.50
CA GLN A 228 16.30 15.14 27.33
C GLN A 228 14.85 14.89 27.76
N SER A 229 14.01 14.37 26.86
CA SER A 229 12.58 14.18 27.13
C SER A 229 12.29 12.90 27.93
N TYR A 230 13.14 11.87 27.81
CA TYR A 230 12.95 10.56 28.44
C TYR A 230 14.25 9.99 29.04
N PRO A 231 14.89 10.69 30.00
CA PRO A 231 16.25 10.39 30.46
C PRO A 231 16.45 8.99 31.09
N GLY A 232 15.38 8.38 31.63
CA GLY A 232 15.43 7.04 32.23
C GLY A 232 15.11 5.88 31.27
N SER A 233 14.69 6.16 30.03
CA SER A 233 14.21 5.12 29.11
C SER A 233 15.34 4.27 28.53
N ALA A 234 15.07 2.99 28.24
CA ALA A 234 16.01 2.12 27.54
C ALA A 234 16.40 2.70 26.16
N ALA A 235 15.45 3.36 25.48
CA ALA A 235 15.70 4.03 24.21
C ALA A 235 16.69 5.19 24.34
N ALA A 236 16.61 6.00 25.42
CA ALA A 236 17.57 7.07 25.67
C ALA A 236 18.99 6.54 25.89
N LYS A 237 19.14 5.40 26.59
CA LYS A 237 20.44 4.74 26.74
C LYS A 237 21.01 4.30 25.39
N ARG A 238 20.18 3.68 24.54
CA ARG A 238 20.59 3.31 23.16
C ARG A 238 20.95 4.54 22.32
N ALA A 239 20.16 5.61 22.42
CA ALA A 239 20.38 6.87 21.72
C ALA A 239 21.73 7.52 22.11
N ALA A 240 22.09 7.47 23.40
CA ALA A 240 23.37 7.99 23.89
C ALA A 240 24.57 7.23 23.29
N VAL A 241 24.43 5.92 23.06
CA VAL A 241 25.44 5.13 22.35
C VAL A 241 25.48 5.52 20.87
N SER A 242 24.33 5.66 20.21
CA SER A 242 24.25 6.01 18.79
C SER A 242 24.83 7.39 18.46
N ILE A 243 24.72 8.38 19.34
CA ILE A 243 25.32 9.72 19.14
C ILE A 243 26.86 9.66 19.08
N LYS A 244 27.48 8.69 19.76
CA LYS A 244 28.94 8.56 19.84
C LYS A 244 29.55 7.85 18.63
N GLN A 245 28.73 7.18 17.81
CA GLN A 245 29.19 6.49 16.61
C GLN A 245 29.40 7.54 15.49
N ARG A 246 30.61 7.58 14.91
CA ARG A 246 31.01 8.52 13.85
C ARG A 246 30.52 8.07 12.46
#